data_AF-A0A920SZI5-F1
#
_entry.id   AF-A0A920SZI5-F1
#
_cell.length_a   1.000
_cell.length_b   1.000
_cell.length_c   1.000
_cell.angle_alpha   90.00
_cell.angle_beta   90.00
_cell.angle_gamma   90.00
#
_symmetry.space_group_name_H-M   'P 1'
#
loop_
_entity.id
_entity.type
_entity.pdbx_description
1 polymer ?
#
loop_
_entity_poly.entity_id
_entity_poly.type
_entity_poly.pdbx_seq_one_letter_code
_entity_poly.pdbx_strand_id
1 'polypeptide(L)'
;MSVARQVTRLATGLPPLIPSITNYEIPLYMSQDWRQTEDMPFGSRGGISVRHNFQYDGEYTIKIDLETNYQDYVKGLGWAQTLDVRLDGKLLERFTIGGDAPGTPTPLSFSGTGEPGSIDWEQYMLYKATEGLEITVPVTAGPHSVTASYVRQQVIEEEIPQPRQGGRLPANSEAYLDYQKIHAIEIGGPYSIDENLGDAPSRQLIFSCYPDQLSEEASCAREILTRIARNAYRRSITENDSQILLSFFNRGREQGGSFDEGIQFALEFILSDPDFLIRSYHAPADLADGATFDLSDAELATRLAFFLWSSPPDEELLQVAERALSLTLKYMSSKLDAC
;
A
#
# COMPACT_ATOMS: atom_id res chain seq x y z
N MET A 1 3.79 5.70 10.88
CA MET A 1 5.18 5.32 10.52
C MET A 1 5.73 6.35 9.54
N SER A 2 7.04 6.65 9.56
CA SER A 2 7.67 7.47 8.52
C SER A 2 7.67 6.70 7.20
N VAL A 3 7.60 7.40 6.06
CA VAL A 3 7.69 6.77 4.73
C VAL A 3 9.03 6.04 4.55
N ALA A 4 10.12 6.61 5.07
CA ALA A 4 11.45 6.00 5.07
C ALA A 4 11.46 4.61 5.73
N ARG A 5 10.80 4.45 6.89
CA ARG A 5 10.70 3.15 7.57
C ARG A 5 9.93 2.13 6.74
N GLN A 6 8.81 2.53 6.16
CA GLN A 6 7.98 1.65 5.35
C GLN A 6 8.74 1.15 4.11
N VAL A 7 9.39 2.06 3.38
CA VAL A 7 10.15 1.73 2.17
C VAL A 7 11.36 0.85 2.48
N THR A 8 12.11 1.16 3.54
CA THR A 8 13.32 0.38 3.89
C THR A 8 12.98 -1.02 4.39
N ARG A 9 11.89 -1.19 5.14
CA ARG A 9 11.40 -2.53 5.51
C ARG A 9 11.00 -3.34 4.28
N LEU A 10 10.22 -2.77 3.38
CA LEU A 10 9.88 -3.41 2.10
C LEU A 10 11.13 -3.79 1.30
N ALA A 11 12.09 -2.87 1.18
CA ALA A 11 13.29 -3.11 0.38
C ALA A 11 14.20 -4.19 0.97
N THR A 12 14.29 -4.28 2.30
CA THR A 12 15.05 -5.31 3.03
C THR A 12 14.30 -6.63 3.17
N GLY A 13 13.00 -6.67 2.81
CA GLY A 13 12.15 -7.84 2.96
C GLY A 13 11.66 -8.06 4.40
N LEU A 14 11.80 -7.07 5.29
CA LEU A 14 11.34 -7.17 6.66
C LEU A 14 9.82 -6.93 6.76
N PRO A 15 9.06 -7.82 7.42
CA PRO A 15 7.61 -7.67 7.53
C PRO A 15 7.21 -6.36 8.21
N PRO A 16 6.01 -5.81 7.96
CA PRO A 16 5.56 -4.62 8.66
C PRO A 16 5.37 -4.93 10.16
N LEU A 17 5.68 -3.95 11.01
CA LEU A 17 5.54 -4.11 12.47
C LEU A 17 4.07 -4.14 12.92
N ILE A 18 3.19 -3.59 12.10
CA ILE A 18 1.76 -3.52 12.33
C ILE A 18 1.10 -3.91 10.99
N PRO A 19 0.07 -4.77 11.02
CA PRO A 19 -0.71 -5.08 9.83
C PRO A 19 -1.18 -3.79 9.13
N SER A 20 -1.00 -3.72 7.82
CA SER A 20 -1.53 -2.63 7.03
C SER A 20 -2.94 -2.97 6.57
N ILE A 21 -3.82 -1.96 6.55
CA ILE A 21 -5.15 -2.08 5.98
C ILE A 21 -5.19 -1.24 4.71
N THR A 22 -5.59 -1.84 3.61
CA THR A 22 -5.85 -1.16 2.34
C THR A 22 -7.33 -1.25 2.03
N ASN A 23 -7.98 -0.10 1.88
CA ASN A 23 -9.40 -0.02 1.55
C ASN A 23 -9.60 0.26 0.06
N TYR A 24 -10.53 -0.47 -0.57
CA TYR A 24 -10.93 -0.29 -1.97
C TYR A 24 -12.42 0.01 -2.04
N GLU A 25 -12.75 1.29 -2.19
CA GLU A 25 -14.13 1.78 -2.21
C GLU A 25 -14.70 1.80 -3.64
N ILE A 26 -15.96 1.39 -3.76
CA ILE A 26 -16.75 1.56 -4.98
C ILE A 26 -17.39 2.95 -4.95
N PRO A 27 -17.23 3.77 -6.01
CA PRO A 27 -17.88 5.07 -6.08
C PRO A 27 -19.40 4.97 -5.91
N LEU A 28 -19.98 5.83 -5.07
CA LEU A 28 -21.39 5.80 -4.67
C LEU A 28 -22.40 5.71 -5.85
N TYR A 29 -22.08 6.35 -6.99
CA TYR A 29 -22.98 6.40 -8.15
C TYR A 29 -22.69 5.30 -9.20
N MET A 30 -21.80 4.37 -8.91
CA MET A 30 -21.52 3.23 -9.79
C MET A 30 -22.68 2.23 -9.70
N SER A 31 -23.33 1.94 -10.83
CA SER A 31 -24.37 0.90 -10.87
C SER A 31 -23.73 -0.47 -10.68
N GLN A 32 -24.30 -1.25 -9.75
CA GLN A 32 -23.87 -2.61 -9.41
C GLN A 32 -24.89 -3.66 -9.85
N ASP A 33 -25.66 -3.34 -10.89
CA ASP A 33 -26.78 -4.19 -11.34
C ASP A 33 -26.32 -5.23 -12.39
N TRP A 34 -25.10 -5.09 -12.91
CA TRP A 34 -24.45 -6.01 -13.85
C TRP A 34 -23.00 -6.33 -13.43
N ARG A 35 -22.36 -7.28 -14.14
CA ARG A 35 -20.93 -7.57 -14.05
C ARG A 35 -20.11 -6.31 -14.29
N GLN A 36 -19.20 -5.97 -13.37
CA GLN A 36 -18.47 -4.69 -13.40
C GLN A 36 -17.21 -4.73 -14.27
N THR A 37 -16.47 -5.84 -14.26
CA THR A 37 -15.20 -5.97 -15.00
C THR A 37 -15.05 -7.34 -15.64
N GLU A 38 -14.13 -7.45 -16.59
CA GLU A 38 -13.83 -8.72 -17.27
C GLU A 38 -13.13 -9.74 -16.38
N ASP A 39 -12.49 -9.31 -15.30
CA ASP A 39 -11.85 -10.20 -14.33
C ASP A 39 -12.88 -10.98 -13.47
N MET A 40 -14.14 -10.53 -13.47
CA MET A 40 -15.21 -11.16 -12.70
C MET A 40 -15.88 -12.32 -13.47
N PRO A 41 -16.41 -13.35 -12.79
CA PRO A 41 -17.15 -14.44 -13.44
C PRO A 41 -18.37 -13.95 -14.25
N PHE A 42 -18.70 -14.61 -15.36
CA PHE A 42 -19.87 -14.25 -16.18
C PHE A 42 -21.21 -14.29 -15.44
N GLY A 43 -21.32 -15.14 -14.43
CA GLY A 43 -22.50 -15.25 -13.58
C GLY A 43 -22.53 -14.25 -12.43
N SER A 44 -21.70 -13.21 -12.42
CA SER A 44 -21.66 -12.22 -11.34
C SER A 44 -22.53 -10.99 -11.60
N ARG A 45 -22.89 -10.30 -10.51
CA ARG A 45 -23.59 -9.03 -10.45
C ARG A 45 -22.90 -8.14 -9.42
N GLY A 46 -22.64 -6.89 -9.79
CA GLY A 46 -22.12 -5.89 -8.86
C GLY A 46 -20.77 -6.28 -8.25
N GLY A 47 -20.42 -5.63 -7.14
CA GLY A 47 -19.18 -5.86 -6.42
C GLY A 47 -17.96 -5.22 -7.08
N ILE A 48 -16.77 -5.71 -6.74
CA ILE A 48 -15.50 -5.14 -7.17
C ILE A 48 -14.44 -6.22 -7.37
N SER A 49 -13.55 -6.01 -8.35
CA SER A 49 -12.34 -6.80 -8.56
C SER A 49 -11.15 -5.86 -8.56
N VAL A 50 -10.19 -6.10 -7.66
CA VAL A 50 -9.01 -5.25 -7.49
C VAL A 50 -7.74 -6.07 -7.62
N ARG A 51 -6.68 -5.44 -8.16
CA ARG A 51 -5.33 -6.01 -8.12
C ARG A 51 -4.63 -5.45 -6.90
N HIS A 52 -4.28 -6.33 -5.97
CA HIS A 52 -3.56 -6.00 -4.74
C HIS A 52 -2.17 -6.64 -4.76
N ASN A 53 -1.15 -5.88 -4.37
CA ASN A 53 0.19 -6.42 -4.24
C ASN A 53 0.46 -6.81 -2.78
N PHE A 54 0.36 -8.11 -2.50
CA PHE A 54 0.69 -8.70 -1.22
C PHE A 54 2.21 -8.64 -1.04
N GLN A 55 2.68 -8.02 0.04
CA GLN A 55 4.11 -7.75 0.20
C GLN A 55 4.88 -8.96 0.74
N TYR A 56 4.18 -9.87 1.44
CA TYR A 56 4.77 -11.01 2.15
C TYR A 56 3.88 -12.24 1.99
N ASP A 57 4.49 -13.42 2.08
CA ASP A 57 3.77 -14.67 2.30
C ASP A 57 3.21 -14.64 3.72
N GLY A 58 1.90 -14.81 3.88
CA GLY A 58 1.29 -14.73 5.21
C GLY A 58 -0.22 -14.80 5.22
N GLU A 59 -0.79 -14.69 6.42
CA GLU A 59 -2.24 -14.65 6.62
C GLU A 59 -2.76 -13.23 6.46
N TYR A 60 -3.74 -13.07 5.58
CA TYR A 60 -4.42 -11.82 5.30
C TYR A 60 -5.91 -11.95 5.56
N THR A 61 -6.49 -10.86 6.05
CA THR A 61 -7.93 -10.70 6.19
C THR A 61 -8.49 -9.97 4.98
N ILE A 62 -9.60 -10.45 4.44
CA ILE A 62 -10.42 -9.76 3.46
C ILE A 62 -11.79 -9.53 4.08
N LYS A 63 -12.14 -8.27 4.33
CA LYS A 63 -13.43 -7.84 4.87
C LYS A 63 -14.26 -7.15 3.79
N ILE A 64 -15.55 -7.45 3.74
CA ILE A 64 -16.48 -6.87 2.77
C ILE A 64 -17.44 -5.93 3.50
N ASP A 65 -17.44 -4.67 3.10
CA ASP A 65 -18.40 -3.68 3.58
C ASP A 65 -19.52 -3.53 2.56
N LEU A 66 -20.76 -3.64 3.03
CA LEU A 66 -21.96 -3.51 2.18
C LEU A 66 -22.42 -2.06 2.08
N GLU A 67 -23.15 -1.74 1.02
CA GLU A 67 -23.76 -0.41 0.86
C GLU A 67 -24.82 -0.18 1.95
N THR A 68 -24.68 0.94 2.65
CA THR A 68 -25.62 1.41 3.65
C THR A 68 -26.34 2.68 3.19
N ASN A 69 -27.43 3.03 3.88
CA ASN A 69 -28.02 4.36 3.79
C ASN A 69 -27.26 5.36 4.71
N TYR A 70 -27.70 6.62 4.76
CA TYR A 70 -27.08 7.65 5.61
C TYR A 70 -27.11 7.34 7.13
N GLN A 71 -27.95 6.39 7.57
CA GLN A 71 -28.09 5.97 8.97
C GLN A 71 -27.42 4.62 9.24
N ASP A 72 -26.55 4.16 8.35
CA ASP A 72 -25.82 2.89 8.44
C ASP A 72 -26.67 1.61 8.32
N TYR A 73 -27.95 1.71 7.90
CA TYR A 73 -28.75 0.51 7.59
C TYR A 73 -28.25 -0.10 6.30
N VAL A 74 -27.94 -1.39 6.36
CA VAL A 74 -27.53 -2.19 5.21
C VAL A 74 -28.69 -2.30 4.22
N LYS A 75 -28.42 -2.02 2.95
CA LYS A 75 -29.45 -1.99 1.91
C LYS A 75 -29.69 -3.36 1.28
N GLY A 76 -30.91 -3.60 0.82
CA GLY A 76 -31.27 -4.77 0.00
C GLY A 76 -31.44 -6.09 0.75
N LEU A 77 -31.63 -6.09 2.08
CA LEU A 77 -31.69 -7.31 2.90
C LEU A 77 -33.00 -8.13 2.79
N GLY A 78 -33.89 -7.79 1.85
CA GLY A 78 -35.24 -8.35 1.76
C GLY A 78 -35.32 -9.81 1.35
N TRP A 79 -34.30 -10.35 0.69
CA TRP A 79 -34.17 -11.77 0.42
C TRP A 79 -32.73 -12.22 0.51
N ALA A 80 -32.54 -13.54 0.62
CA ALA A 80 -31.23 -14.15 0.63
C ALA A 80 -30.56 -14.01 -0.75
N GLN A 81 -29.41 -13.32 -0.80
CA GLN A 81 -28.55 -13.24 -1.98
C GLN A 81 -27.19 -13.85 -1.66
N THR A 82 -26.54 -14.37 -2.70
CA THR A 82 -25.27 -15.09 -2.57
C THR A 82 -24.11 -14.18 -2.96
N LEU A 83 -23.14 -14.01 -2.07
CA LEU A 83 -21.91 -13.25 -2.30
C LEU A 83 -20.73 -14.22 -2.38
N ASP A 84 -20.01 -14.21 -3.49
CA ASP A 84 -18.78 -14.98 -3.69
C ASP A 84 -17.56 -14.08 -3.47
N VAL A 85 -16.61 -14.54 -2.66
CA VAL A 85 -15.27 -13.92 -2.53
C VAL A 85 -14.24 -14.84 -3.16
N ARG A 86 -13.38 -14.26 -4.00
CA ARG A 86 -12.42 -14.99 -4.85
C ARG A 86 -11.03 -14.37 -4.78
N LEU A 87 -10.03 -15.22 -4.84
CA LEU A 87 -8.62 -14.87 -5.01
C LEU A 87 -8.11 -15.55 -6.29
N ASP A 88 -7.60 -14.75 -7.23
CA ASP A 88 -7.16 -15.19 -8.57
C ASP A 88 -8.19 -16.07 -9.29
N GLY A 89 -9.46 -15.71 -9.16
CA GLY A 89 -10.60 -16.43 -9.74
C GLY A 89 -11.05 -17.68 -8.99
N LYS A 90 -10.26 -18.20 -8.04
CA LYS A 90 -10.65 -19.32 -7.18
C LYS A 90 -11.61 -18.85 -6.08
N LEU A 91 -12.67 -19.61 -5.84
CA LEU A 91 -13.62 -19.33 -4.76
C LEU A 91 -12.95 -19.58 -3.41
N LEU A 92 -12.92 -18.56 -2.56
CA LEU A 92 -12.47 -18.66 -1.18
C LEU A 92 -13.65 -19.02 -0.28
N GLU A 93 -14.68 -18.18 -0.28
CA GLU A 93 -15.84 -18.30 0.60
C GLU A 93 -17.10 -17.84 -0.12
N ARG A 94 -18.25 -18.39 0.31
CA ARG A 94 -19.56 -18.01 -0.20
C ARG A 94 -20.47 -17.65 0.97
N PHE A 95 -20.90 -16.39 0.98
CA PHE A 95 -21.84 -15.88 1.97
C PHE A 95 -23.27 -15.88 1.43
N THR A 96 -24.23 -16.04 2.34
CA THR A 96 -25.65 -15.82 2.09
C THR A 96 -26.12 -14.69 2.98
N ILE A 97 -26.65 -13.62 2.38
CA ILE A 97 -26.92 -12.34 3.05
C ILE A 97 -28.38 -11.93 2.78
N GLY A 98 -29.10 -11.52 3.82
CA GLY A 98 -30.50 -11.09 3.73
C GLY A 98 -31.52 -12.22 3.84
N GLY A 99 -32.81 -11.87 3.86
CA GLY A 99 -33.96 -12.78 3.81
C GLY A 99 -34.50 -13.27 5.15
N ASP A 100 -33.72 -13.18 6.23
CA ASP A 100 -34.09 -13.73 7.55
C ASP A 100 -34.20 -12.64 8.63
N ALA A 101 -34.60 -11.43 8.25
CA ALA A 101 -34.69 -10.31 9.18
C ALA A 101 -35.75 -10.58 10.29
N PRO A 102 -35.37 -10.54 11.57
CA PRO A 102 -36.28 -10.85 12.68
C PRO A 102 -37.15 -9.64 13.03
N GLY A 103 -38.25 -9.89 13.75
CA GLY A 103 -39.04 -8.83 14.34
C GLY A 103 -39.94 -8.09 13.35
N THR A 104 -40.21 -6.81 13.62
CA THR A 104 -41.11 -5.96 12.86
C THR A 104 -40.33 -4.80 12.23
N PRO A 105 -40.44 -4.60 10.90
CA PRO A 105 -39.75 -3.51 10.21
C PRO A 105 -40.29 -2.14 10.61
N THR A 106 -39.47 -1.11 10.39
CA THR A 106 -39.93 0.28 10.51
C THR A 106 -41.04 0.57 9.48
N PRO A 107 -42.10 1.32 9.84
CA PRO A 107 -43.09 1.76 8.86
C PRO A 107 -42.46 2.69 7.81
N LEU A 108 -42.60 2.34 6.53
CA LEU A 108 -42.20 3.22 5.42
C LEU A 108 -42.98 4.54 5.51
N SER A 109 -42.29 5.65 5.84
CA SER A 109 -42.91 6.97 6.00
C SER A 109 -42.15 8.06 5.23
N PHE A 110 -42.91 9.03 4.71
CA PHE A 110 -42.38 10.19 3.97
C PHE A 110 -41.65 11.21 4.87
N SER A 111 -41.80 11.15 6.19
CA SER A 111 -41.40 12.21 7.13
C SER A 111 -39.99 12.08 7.71
N GLY A 112 -39.27 10.98 7.45
CA GLY A 112 -38.05 10.68 8.22
C GLY A 112 -38.37 10.39 9.70
N THR A 113 -37.33 10.04 10.49
CA THR A 113 -37.40 9.50 11.87
C THR A 113 -38.75 8.83 12.14
N GLY A 114 -39.02 7.76 11.38
CA GLY A 114 -40.13 6.87 11.69
C GLY A 114 -39.95 6.29 13.09
N GLU A 115 -41.03 5.73 13.64
CA GLU A 115 -40.90 4.87 14.80
C GLU A 115 -39.90 3.75 14.45
N PRO A 116 -38.91 3.47 15.31
CA PRO A 116 -38.01 2.36 15.06
C PRO A 116 -38.82 1.08 14.95
N GLY A 117 -38.33 0.14 14.13
CA GLY A 117 -38.78 -1.23 14.19
C GLY A 117 -38.50 -1.84 15.56
N SER A 118 -38.80 -3.13 15.70
CA SER A 118 -38.44 -3.83 16.93
C SER A 118 -36.90 -3.90 17.08
N ILE A 119 -36.41 -3.98 18.32
CA ILE A 119 -34.96 -3.92 18.61
C ILE A 119 -34.15 -4.97 17.83
N ASP A 120 -34.71 -6.17 17.67
CA ASP A 120 -34.10 -7.25 16.90
C ASP A 120 -34.00 -6.93 15.40
N TRP A 121 -35.01 -6.29 14.81
CA TRP A 121 -34.96 -5.78 13.45
C TRP A 121 -33.86 -4.72 13.29
N GLU A 122 -33.83 -3.75 14.19
CA GLU A 122 -32.86 -2.65 14.19
C GLU A 122 -31.43 -3.17 14.27
N GLN A 123 -31.16 -4.10 15.20
CA GLN A 123 -29.86 -4.73 15.33
C GLN A 123 -29.45 -5.53 14.09
N TYR A 124 -30.42 -6.18 13.45
CA TYR A 124 -30.16 -6.95 12.23
C TYR A 124 -29.71 -6.04 11.08
N MET A 125 -30.47 -4.98 10.81
CA MET A 125 -30.20 -4.07 9.70
C MET A 125 -28.92 -3.25 9.87
N LEU A 126 -28.52 -2.95 11.12
CA LEU A 126 -27.34 -2.14 11.41
C LEU A 126 -26.05 -2.96 11.55
N TYR A 127 -26.11 -4.16 12.12
CA TYR A 127 -24.90 -4.88 12.53
C TYR A 127 -24.91 -6.38 12.22
N LYS A 128 -25.99 -7.11 12.56
CA LYS A 128 -25.94 -8.58 12.49
C LYS A 128 -25.95 -9.11 11.06
N ALA A 129 -26.53 -8.38 10.11
CA ALA A 129 -26.55 -8.79 8.71
C ALA A 129 -25.16 -8.79 8.05
N THR A 130 -24.20 -8.04 8.60
CA THR A 130 -22.81 -7.95 8.12
C THR A 130 -21.82 -8.68 9.02
N GLU A 131 -22.30 -9.31 10.10
CA GLU A 131 -21.45 -10.07 11.03
C GLU A 131 -20.83 -11.27 10.31
N GLY A 132 -19.49 -11.38 10.38
CA GLY A 132 -18.75 -12.48 9.76
C GLY A 132 -18.51 -12.32 8.25
N LEU A 133 -18.77 -11.15 7.64
CA LEU A 133 -18.34 -10.83 6.27
C LEU A 133 -16.82 -10.52 6.20
N GLU A 134 -16.04 -11.40 6.79
CA GLU A 134 -14.60 -11.32 6.92
C GLU A 134 -14.02 -12.73 6.77
N ILE A 135 -12.98 -12.87 5.95
CA ILE A 135 -12.25 -14.14 5.79
C ILE A 135 -10.77 -13.93 6.04
N THR A 136 -10.15 -14.88 6.73
CA THR A 136 -8.70 -14.95 6.89
C THR A 136 -8.17 -16.07 6.01
N VAL A 137 -7.22 -15.75 5.14
CA VAL A 137 -6.64 -16.69 4.17
C VAL A 137 -5.12 -16.51 4.04
N PRO A 138 -4.36 -17.61 3.87
CA PRO A 138 -2.96 -17.53 3.51
C PRO A 138 -2.84 -17.07 2.05
N VAL A 139 -2.00 -16.06 1.81
CA VAL A 139 -1.73 -15.52 0.47
C VAL A 139 -0.22 -15.42 0.27
N THR A 140 0.22 -15.76 -0.94
CA THR A 140 1.62 -15.59 -1.33
C THR A 140 1.92 -14.13 -1.66
N ALA A 141 3.19 -13.73 -1.53
CA ALA A 141 3.68 -12.44 -1.92
C ALA A 141 3.57 -12.26 -3.44
N GLY A 142 3.24 -11.03 -3.84
CA GLY A 142 3.14 -10.61 -5.22
C GLY A 142 1.76 -10.05 -5.59
N PRO A 143 1.56 -9.76 -6.88
CA PRO A 143 0.30 -9.24 -7.39
C PRO A 143 -0.74 -10.36 -7.48
N HIS A 144 -1.85 -10.19 -6.77
CA HIS A 144 -3.01 -11.07 -6.81
C HIS A 144 -4.29 -10.28 -7.11
N SER A 145 -5.29 -10.95 -7.67
CA SER A 145 -6.61 -10.38 -7.91
C SER A 145 -7.58 -10.81 -6.81
N VAL A 146 -8.14 -9.84 -6.08
CA VAL A 146 -9.18 -10.07 -5.07
C VAL A 146 -10.51 -9.59 -5.64
N THR A 147 -11.50 -10.46 -5.62
CA THR A 147 -12.83 -10.18 -6.19
C THR A 147 -13.92 -10.55 -5.22
N ALA A 148 -14.81 -9.61 -4.90
CA ALA A 148 -16.08 -9.91 -4.23
C ALA A 148 -17.23 -9.52 -5.15
N SER A 149 -18.18 -10.44 -5.34
CA SER A 149 -19.28 -10.24 -6.28
C SER A 149 -20.51 -11.04 -5.93
N TYR A 150 -21.70 -10.50 -6.16
CA TYR A 150 -22.93 -11.26 -5.99
C TYR A 150 -23.13 -12.23 -7.14
N VAL A 151 -23.72 -13.39 -6.87
CA VAL A 151 -24.17 -14.32 -7.91
C VAL A 151 -25.42 -13.74 -8.58
N ARG A 152 -25.36 -13.56 -9.89
CA ARG A 152 -26.46 -13.03 -10.68
C ARG A 152 -27.62 -14.03 -10.71
N GLN A 153 -28.76 -13.61 -10.18
CA GLN A 153 -30.02 -14.29 -10.39
C GLN A 153 -30.55 -13.93 -11.78
N GLN A 154 -30.98 -14.92 -12.55
CA GLN A 154 -31.63 -14.72 -13.85
C GLN A 154 -33.16 -14.63 -13.68
N VAL A 155 -33.59 -13.83 -12.71
CA VAL A 155 -35.00 -13.56 -12.46
C VAL A 155 -35.25 -12.10 -12.80
N ILE A 156 -36.28 -11.87 -13.61
CA ILE A 156 -36.80 -10.53 -13.85
C ILE A 156 -38.09 -10.45 -13.05
N GLU A 157 -38.15 -9.49 -12.13
CA GLU A 157 -39.36 -9.24 -11.37
C GLU A 157 -40.33 -8.48 -12.29
N GLU A 158 -41.52 -9.06 -12.51
CA GLU A 158 -42.58 -8.40 -13.28
C GLU A 158 -43.27 -7.35 -12.39
N GLU A 159 -42.58 -6.25 -12.13
CA GLU A 159 -43.14 -5.14 -11.35
C GLU A 159 -43.93 -4.17 -12.23
N ILE A 160 -44.94 -3.54 -11.61
CA ILE A 160 -45.57 -2.34 -12.17
C ILE A 160 -44.59 -1.18 -11.97
N PRO A 161 -44.16 -0.47 -13.04
CA PRO A 161 -43.22 0.64 -12.92
C PRO A 161 -43.67 1.66 -11.88
N GLN A 162 -42.98 1.71 -10.75
CA GLN A 162 -43.23 2.71 -9.72
C GLN A 162 -42.65 4.06 -10.16
N PRO A 163 -43.32 5.19 -9.89
CA PRO A 163 -42.71 6.49 -10.10
C PRO A 163 -41.43 6.59 -9.26
N ARG A 164 -40.35 7.12 -9.86
CA ARG A 164 -39.09 7.35 -9.13
C ARG A 164 -39.39 8.23 -7.91
N GLN A 165 -39.22 7.67 -6.72
CA GLN A 165 -39.33 8.45 -5.49
C GLN A 165 -38.11 9.39 -5.42
N GLY A 166 -38.34 10.70 -5.43
CA GLY A 166 -37.30 11.72 -5.30
C GLY A 166 -37.26 12.34 -3.89
N GLY A 167 -36.14 12.98 -3.54
CA GLY A 167 -36.02 13.78 -2.31
C GLY A 167 -35.25 13.10 -1.16
N ARG A 168 -35.69 13.31 0.09
CA ARG A 168 -35.08 12.71 1.30
C ARG A 168 -35.23 11.19 1.36
N LEU A 169 -36.28 10.66 0.75
CA LEU A 169 -36.63 9.23 0.73
C LEU A 169 -35.53 8.30 0.16
N PRO A 170 -34.90 8.61 -0.97
CA PRO A 170 -33.73 7.87 -1.44
C PRO A 170 -32.55 7.80 -0.47
N ALA A 171 -32.36 8.82 0.39
CA ALA A 171 -31.21 8.90 1.28
C ALA A 171 -31.39 8.10 2.58
N ASN A 172 -32.64 7.86 3.00
CA ASN A 172 -32.96 7.06 4.17
C ASN A 172 -33.58 5.70 3.83
N SER A 173 -34.00 5.45 2.59
CA SER A 173 -34.53 4.13 2.21
C SER A 173 -33.45 3.06 2.32
N GLU A 174 -33.79 1.98 3.01
CA GLU A 174 -33.01 0.74 3.08
C GLU A 174 -33.08 -0.03 1.76
N ALA A 175 -33.92 0.42 0.81
CA ALA A 175 -34.21 -0.30 -0.44
C ALA A 175 -34.38 -1.81 -0.16
N TYR A 176 -35.22 -2.14 0.83
CA TYR A 176 -35.20 -3.45 1.46
C TYR A 176 -35.40 -4.59 0.45
N LEU A 177 -36.33 -4.41 -0.50
CA LEU A 177 -36.57 -5.31 -1.62
C LEU A 177 -35.75 -4.92 -2.87
N ASP A 178 -34.47 -4.57 -2.70
CA ASP A 178 -33.53 -4.31 -3.80
C ASP A 178 -32.28 -5.20 -3.71
N TYR A 179 -31.51 -5.23 -4.78
CA TYR A 179 -30.24 -5.93 -4.85
C TYR A 179 -29.22 -5.33 -3.88
N GLN A 180 -28.57 -6.16 -3.07
CA GLN A 180 -27.49 -5.71 -2.20
C GLN A 180 -26.28 -5.27 -3.04
N LYS A 181 -25.53 -4.32 -2.50
CA LYS A 181 -24.36 -3.73 -3.16
C LYS A 181 -23.18 -3.75 -2.21
N ILE A 182 -21.98 -3.86 -2.77
CA ILE A 182 -20.75 -3.74 -1.99
C ILE A 182 -20.40 -2.26 -1.92
N HIS A 183 -20.02 -1.76 -0.75
CA HIS A 183 -19.44 -0.43 -0.61
C HIS A 183 -17.94 -0.48 -0.80
N ALA A 184 -17.26 -1.40 -0.12
CA ALA A 184 -15.82 -1.53 -0.17
C ALA A 184 -15.32 -2.95 0.11
N ILE A 185 -14.06 -3.20 -0.26
CA ILE A 185 -13.29 -4.34 0.23
C ILE A 185 -12.09 -3.80 1.01
N GLU A 186 -11.93 -4.26 2.23
CA GLU A 186 -10.77 -4.00 3.08
C GLU A 186 -9.85 -5.24 3.06
N ILE A 187 -8.58 -5.03 2.70
CA ILE A 187 -7.54 -6.06 2.79
C ILE A 187 -6.61 -5.68 3.94
N GLY A 188 -6.64 -6.46 5.01
CA GLY A 188 -5.81 -6.30 6.20
C GLY A 188 -4.73 -7.37 6.27
N GLY A 189 -3.52 -6.99 6.71
CA GLY A 189 -2.45 -7.94 6.96
C GLY A 189 -1.06 -7.43 6.54
N PRO A 190 -0.05 -8.32 6.56
CA PRO A 190 -0.11 -9.70 7.07
C PRO A 190 -0.25 -9.73 8.60
N TYR A 191 -1.02 -10.69 9.14
CA TYR A 191 -1.16 -10.92 10.59
C TYR A 191 -0.19 -11.99 11.12
N SER A 192 0.15 -12.96 10.27
CA SER A 192 1.31 -13.84 10.43
C SER A 192 2.11 -13.80 9.14
N ILE A 193 3.43 -13.89 9.25
CA ILE A 193 4.35 -13.96 8.12
C ILE A 193 5.08 -15.30 8.20
N ASP A 194 5.20 -15.98 7.07
CA ASP A 194 6.11 -17.13 6.98
C ASP A 194 7.56 -16.64 7.08
N GLU A 195 8.37 -17.23 7.96
CA GLU A 195 9.71 -16.75 8.33
C GLU A 195 10.73 -16.67 7.18
N ASN A 196 10.36 -17.13 5.98
CA ASN A 196 11.18 -16.97 4.78
C ASN A 196 11.11 -15.52 4.29
N LEU A 197 12.04 -14.70 4.77
CA LEU A 197 12.38 -13.40 4.18
C LEU A 197 12.81 -13.64 2.73
N GLY A 198 11.86 -13.54 1.80
CA GLY A 198 12.03 -13.94 0.41
C GLY A 198 13.20 -13.26 -0.31
N ASP A 199 13.63 -13.86 -1.41
CA ASP A 199 14.73 -13.36 -2.26
C ASP A 199 14.24 -12.24 -3.20
N ALA A 200 13.80 -11.13 -2.63
CA ALA A 200 13.32 -9.98 -3.40
C ALA A 200 14.48 -9.32 -4.17
N PRO A 201 14.29 -8.88 -5.43
CA PRO A 201 15.33 -8.19 -6.20
C PRO A 201 15.93 -6.97 -5.48
N SER A 202 15.12 -6.23 -4.70
CA SER A 202 15.61 -5.11 -3.89
C SER A 202 16.56 -5.56 -2.78
N ARG A 203 16.31 -6.73 -2.18
CA ARG A 203 17.13 -7.30 -1.11
C ARG A 203 18.51 -7.65 -1.67
N GLN A 204 18.57 -8.29 -2.83
CA GLN A 204 19.83 -8.60 -3.52
C GLN A 204 20.64 -7.34 -3.86
N LEU A 205 19.98 -6.21 -4.18
CA LEU A 205 20.65 -4.94 -4.46
C LEU A 205 21.19 -4.26 -3.19
N ILE A 206 20.58 -4.50 -2.04
CA ILE A 206 20.99 -3.91 -0.75
C ILE A 206 22.11 -4.73 -0.11
N PHE A 207 21.92 -6.03 0.02
CA PHE A 207 22.86 -6.91 0.73
C PHE A 207 23.96 -7.38 -0.21
N SER A 208 25.07 -6.61 -0.30
CA SER A 208 26.26 -7.00 -1.08
C SER A 208 27.04 -8.15 -0.43
N CYS A 209 26.89 -8.30 0.88
CA CYS A 209 27.44 -9.39 1.69
C CYS A 209 26.39 -9.80 2.73
N TYR A 210 26.58 -10.97 3.32
CA TYR A 210 25.85 -11.40 4.50
C TYR A 210 26.85 -12.04 5.48
N PRO A 211 26.83 -11.68 6.78
CA PRO A 211 27.81 -12.20 7.72
C PRO A 211 27.49 -13.64 8.11
N ASP A 212 28.50 -14.52 8.04
CA ASP A 212 28.38 -15.90 8.53
C ASP A 212 28.62 -15.97 10.05
N GLN A 213 29.32 -14.97 10.61
CA GLN A 213 29.69 -14.89 12.01
C GLN A 213 29.40 -13.49 12.59
N LEU A 214 29.07 -13.43 13.89
CA LEU A 214 28.81 -12.16 14.60
C LEU A 214 29.98 -11.17 14.52
N SER A 215 31.23 -11.64 14.46
CA SER A 215 32.41 -10.79 14.31
C SER A 215 32.50 -10.06 12.97
N GLU A 216 31.80 -10.56 11.95
CA GLU A 216 31.82 -10.03 10.59
C GLU A 216 30.67 -9.03 10.32
N GLU A 217 29.67 -8.99 11.21
CA GLU A 217 28.49 -8.10 11.07
C GLU A 217 28.91 -6.65 10.87
N ALA A 218 29.84 -6.14 11.68
CA ALA A 218 30.26 -4.75 11.63
C ALA A 218 30.99 -4.40 10.31
N SER A 219 31.83 -5.30 9.80
CA SER A 219 32.52 -5.09 8.52
C SER A 219 31.55 -5.13 7.34
N CYS A 220 30.66 -6.12 7.32
CA CYS A 220 29.68 -6.26 6.24
C CYS A 220 28.66 -5.11 6.25
N ALA A 221 28.17 -4.70 7.43
CA ALA A 221 27.31 -3.54 7.57
C ALA A 221 27.98 -2.25 7.07
N ARG A 222 29.26 -2.04 7.40
CA ARG A 222 30.02 -0.88 6.91
C ARG A 222 30.06 -0.86 5.38
N GLU A 223 30.35 -2.00 4.74
CA GLU A 223 30.39 -2.10 3.28
C GLU A 223 29.04 -1.74 2.64
N ILE A 224 27.96 -2.37 3.10
CA ILE A 224 26.61 -2.13 2.60
C ILE A 224 26.21 -0.65 2.74
N LEU A 225 26.38 -0.10 3.95
CA LEU A 225 25.92 1.24 4.28
C LEU A 225 26.74 2.32 3.57
N THR A 226 28.07 2.17 3.47
CA THR A 226 28.91 3.15 2.76
C THR A 226 28.61 3.16 1.27
N ARG A 227 28.39 1.99 0.65
CA ARG A 227 27.98 1.90 -0.76
C ARG A 227 26.65 2.59 -1.03
N ILE A 228 25.64 2.34 -0.19
CA ILE A 228 24.32 2.94 -0.37
C ILE A 228 24.35 4.44 -0.04
N ALA A 229 25.03 4.84 1.04
CA ALA A 229 25.18 6.23 1.43
C ALA A 229 25.90 7.05 0.35
N ARG A 230 26.92 6.50 -0.32
CA ARG A 230 27.64 7.20 -1.40
C ARG A 230 26.70 7.59 -2.53
N ASN A 231 25.79 6.69 -2.91
CA ASN A 231 24.76 6.96 -3.92
C ASN A 231 23.67 7.90 -3.38
N ALA A 232 23.28 7.76 -2.12
CA ALA A 232 22.24 8.58 -1.50
C ALA A 232 22.68 10.03 -1.31
N TYR A 233 23.89 10.26 -0.79
CA TYR A 233 24.46 11.59 -0.53
C TYR A 233 25.20 12.16 -1.75
N ARG A 234 25.48 11.31 -2.75
CA ARG A 234 26.07 11.69 -4.05
C ARG A 234 27.45 12.32 -3.91
N ARG A 235 28.19 11.87 -2.89
CA ARG A 235 29.54 12.30 -2.54
C ARG A 235 30.31 11.15 -1.91
N SER A 236 31.64 11.30 -1.83
CA SER A 236 32.47 10.40 -1.04
C SER A 236 32.03 10.39 0.42
N ILE A 237 32.03 9.21 1.03
CA ILE A 237 31.63 9.00 2.42
C ILE A 237 32.84 9.19 3.32
N THR A 238 32.71 10.05 4.32
CA THR A 238 33.75 10.30 5.31
C THR A 238 33.74 9.24 6.40
N GLU A 239 34.83 9.13 7.16
CA GLU A 239 34.89 8.22 8.31
C GLU A 239 33.79 8.56 9.34
N ASN A 240 33.51 9.85 9.56
CA ASN A 240 32.45 10.31 10.45
C ASN A 240 31.06 9.86 9.99
N ASP A 241 30.76 9.99 8.69
CA ASP A 241 29.50 9.48 8.12
C ASP A 241 29.36 7.97 8.39
N SER A 242 30.43 7.20 8.15
CA SER A 242 30.41 5.75 8.37
C SER A 242 30.17 5.37 9.84
N GLN A 243 30.75 6.13 10.79
CA GLN A 243 30.58 5.90 12.22
C GLN A 243 29.14 6.23 12.67
N ILE A 244 28.56 7.30 12.15
CA ILE A 244 27.15 7.65 12.41
C ILE A 244 26.25 6.53 11.90
N LEU A 245 26.41 6.10 10.66
CA LEU A 245 25.59 5.02 10.07
C LEU A 245 25.71 3.70 10.84
N LEU A 246 26.92 3.33 11.24
CA LEU A 246 27.15 2.14 12.08
C LEU A 246 26.52 2.27 13.47
N SER A 247 26.45 3.47 14.04
CA SER A 247 25.76 3.69 15.32
C SER A 247 24.25 3.43 15.21
N PHE A 248 23.63 3.79 14.08
CA PHE A 248 22.24 3.45 13.81
C PHE A 248 22.07 1.95 13.56
N PHE A 249 22.96 1.33 12.80
CA PHE A 249 22.97 -0.12 12.62
C PHE A 249 22.98 -0.86 13.96
N ASN A 250 23.89 -0.49 14.87
CA ASN A 250 23.99 -1.13 16.19
C ASN A 250 22.69 -0.96 17.01
N ARG A 251 22.08 0.25 17.00
CA ARG A 251 20.78 0.47 17.67
C ARG A 251 19.66 -0.38 17.08
N GLY A 252 19.60 -0.50 15.75
CA GLY A 252 18.62 -1.34 15.08
C GLY A 252 18.82 -2.82 15.39
N ARG A 253 20.08 -3.28 15.39
CA ARG A 253 20.49 -4.65 15.76
C ARG A 253 20.16 -4.98 17.22
N GLU A 254 20.33 -4.03 18.14
CA GLU A 254 19.97 -4.17 19.56
C GLU A 254 18.45 -4.21 19.78
N GLN A 255 17.68 -3.39 19.08
CA GLN A 255 16.23 -3.28 19.26
C GLN A 255 15.45 -4.40 18.56
N GLY A 256 15.86 -4.75 17.33
CA GLY A 256 15.19 -5.74 16.50
C GLY A 256 15.72 -7.16 16.71
N GLY A 257 17.01 -7.31 17.03
CA GLY A 257 17.61 -8.62 17.25
C GLY A 257 17.96 -9.36 15.96
N SER A 258 17.99 -8.69 14.81
CA SER A 258 18.44 -9.25 13.52
C SER A 258 19.40 -8.30 12.79
N PHE A 259 20.29 -8.86 11.95
CA PHE A 259 21.24 -8.09 11.14
C PHE A 259 20.47 -7.20 10.14
N ASP A 260 19.45 -7.78 9.52
CA ASP A 260 18.54 -7.13 8.58
C ASP A 260 17.85 -5.92 9.21
N GLU A 261 17.39 -5.99 10.47
CA GLU A 261 16.82 -4.83 11.17
C GLU A 261 17.84 -3.76 11.52
N GLY A 262 19.08 -4.15 11.82
CA GLY A 262 20.18 -3.21 11.92
C GLY A 262 20.39 -2.42 10.63
N ILE A 263 20.48 -3.13 9.49
CA ILE A 263 20.64 -2.52 8.17
C ILE A 263 19.43 -1.64 7.84
N GLN A 264 18.21 -2.14 8.04
CA GLN A 264 16.98 -1.39 7.77
C GLN A 264 16.93 -0.07 8.53
N PHE A 265 17.30 -0.07 9.82
CA PHE A 265 17.26 1.14 10.63
C PHE A 265 18.31 2.17 10.20
N ALA A 266 19.51 1.72 9.80
CA ALA A 266 20.51 2.61 9.23
C ALA A 266 20.08 3.16 7.85
N LEU A 267 19.41 2.36 7.02
CA LEU A 267 18.83 2.84 5.76
C LEU A 267 17.70 3.85 6.00
N GLU A 268 16.87 3.64 7.02
CA GLU A 268 15.82 4.59 7.41
C GLU A 268 16.42 5.96 7.76
N PHE A 269 17.57 5.97 8.44
CA PHE A 269 18.31 7.19 8.71
C PHE A 269 18.80 7.86 7.42
N ILE A 270 19.44 7.11 6.51
CA ILE A 270 19.91 7.65 5.21
C ILE A 270 18.78 8.32 4.44
N LEU A 271 17.60 7.68 4.37
CA LEU A 271 16.45 8.25 3.65
C LEU A 271 15.78 9.43 4.36
N SER A 272 16.10 9.66 5.63
CA SER A 272 15.59 10.78 6.42
C SER A 272 16.61 11.90 6.59
N ASP A 273 17.84 11.71 6.11
CA ASP A 273 18.94 12.66 6.26
C ASP A 273 18.80 13.85 5.29
N PRO A 274 19.08 15.09 5.72
CA PRO A 274 19.08 16.26 4.85
C PRO A 274 19.99 16.11 3.61
N ASP A 275 21.14 15.44 3.71
CA ASP A 275 22.06 15.21 2.59
C ASP A 275 21.42 14.32 1.51
N PHE A 276 20.42 13.51 1.85
CA PHE A 276 19.61 12.74 0.90
C PHE A 276 18.42 13.56 0.38
N LEU A 277 17.63 14.14 1.28
CA LEU A 277 16.36 14.82 0.98
C LEU A 277 16.54 16.13 0.20
N ILE A 278 17.65 16.83 0.44
CA ILE A 278 17.93 18.14 -0.11
C ILE A 278 19.25 18.07 -0.87
N ARG A 279 19.32 18.78 -2.00
CA ARG A 279 20.57 19.00 -2.74
C ARG A 279 21.07 20.40 -2.39
N SER A 280 21.78 20.50 -1.28
CA SER A 280 22.48 21.71 -0.86
C SER A 280 23.85 21.80 -1.54
N TYR A 281 24.33 23.03 -1.72
CA TYR A 281 25.69 23.31 -2.15
C TYR A 281 26.47 23.88 -0.97
N HIS A 282 27.70 23.42 -0.77
CA HIS A 282 28.52 23.82 0.35
C HIS A 282 29.36 25.04 -0.03
N ALA A 283 28.88 26.22 0.36
CA ALA A 283 29.66 27.44 0.27
C ALA A 283 30.84 27.38 1.27
N PRO A 284 32.02 27.95 0.91
CA PRO A 284 33.10 28.15 1.87
C PRO A 284 32.62 28.97 3.07
N ALA A 285 33.05 28.61 4.29
CA ALA A 285 32.60 29.28 5.52
C ALA A 285 32.89 30.80 5.54
N ASP A 286 33.93 31.23 4.83
CA ASP A 286 34.37 32.63 4.77
C ASP A 286 33.87 33.37 3.52
N LEU A 287 32.82 32.87 2.86
CA LEU A 287 32.26 33.49 1.65
C LEU A 287 31.57 34.82 1.99
N ALA A 288 31.99 35.91 1.36
CA ALA A 288 31.37 37.22 1.52
C ALA A 288 29.94 37.25 0.96
N ASP A 289 29.09 38.11 1.53
CA ASP A 289 27.70 38.24 1.07
C ASP A 289 27.64 38.68 -0.41
N GLY A 290 26.83 37.97 -1.19
CA GLY A 290 26.73 38.13 -2.65
C GLY A 290 27.92 37.61 -3.48
N ALA A 291 28.95 37.02 -2.86
CA ALA A 291 30.04 36.40 -3.60
C ALA A 291 29.60 35.09 -4.27
N THR A 292 30.15 34.82 -5.44
CA THR A 292 29.97 33.55 -6.16
C THR A 292 31.06 32.57 -5.72
N PHE A 293 30.74 31.28 -5.72
CA PHE A 293 31.69 30.22 -5.44
C PHE A 293 31.55 29.11 -6.48
N ASP A 294 32.65 28.42 -6.73
CA ASP A 294 32.67 27.27 -7.63
C ASP A 294 32.08 26.04 -6.92
N LEU A 295 31.28 25.28 -7.65
CA LEU A 295 30.78 23.99 -7.18
C LEU A 295 31.90 22.95 -7.20
N SER A 296 31.87 22.03 -6.25
CA SER A 296 32.71 20.84 -6.34
C SER A 296 32.31 19.97 -7.52
N ASP A 297 33.24 19.14 -8.01
CA ASP A 297 33.00 18.24 -9.13
C ASP A 297 31.81 17.30 -8.88
N ALA A 298 31.63 16.84 -7.64
CA ALA A 298 30.51 16.00 -7.22
C ALA A 298 29.17 16.76 -7.22
N GLU A 299 29.16 18.02 -6.75
CA GLU A 299 27.97 18.88 -6.79
C GLU A 299 27.57 19.23 -8.23
N LEU A 300 28.55 19.51 -9.09
CA LEU A 300 28.31 19.77 -10.51
C LEU A 300 27.77 18.53 -11.21
N ALA A 301 28.40 17.36 -11.02
CA ALA A 301 27.95 16.09 -11.57
C ALA A 301 26.51 15.77 -11.13
N THR A 302 26.21 15.95 -9.85
CA THR A 302 24.86 15.79 -9.31
C THR A 302 23.88 16.74 -9.98
N ARG A 303 24.21 18.03 -10.09
CA ARG A 303 23.34 19.04 -10.70
C ARG A 303 23.03 18.69 -12.16
N LEU A 304 24.04 18.27 -12.92
CA LEU A 304 23.88 17.90 -14.33
C LEU A 304 23.09 16.59 -14.50
N ALA A 305 23.36 15.56 -13.69
CA ALA A 305 22.65 14.28 -13.75
C ALA A 305 21.15 14.46 -13.55
N PHE A 306 20.74 15.24 -12.55
CA PHE A 306 19.32 15.52 -12.34
C PHE A 306 18.72 16.45 -13.40
N PHE A 307 19.51 17.36 -13.96
CA PHE A 307 19.03 18.21 -15.06
C PHE A 307 18.74 17.40 -16.32
N LEU A 308 19.58 16.40 -16.64
CA LEU A 308 19.44 15.59 -17.85
C LEU A 308 18.52 14.38 -17.68
N TRP A 309 18.61 13.68 -16.55
CA TRP A 309 17.99 12.36 -16.37
C TRP A 309 16.97 12.30 -15.23
N SER A 310 16.79 13.39 -14.46
CA SER A 310 15.94 13.39 -13.26
C SER A 310 16.28 12.28 -12.25
N SER A 311 17.55 11.84 -12.22
CA SER A 311 18.06 10.76 -11.38
C SER A 311 19.42 11.13 -10.77
N PRO A 312 19.86 10.46 -9.68
CA PRO A 312 21.22 10.63 -9.18
C PRO A 312 22.28 10.22 -10.22
N PRO A 313 23.51 10.75 -10.12
CA PRO A 313 24.64 10.32 -10.95
C PRO A 313 24.93 8.84 -10.73
N ASP A 314 25.29 8.13 -11.81
CA ASP A 314 25.72 6.73 -11.73
C ASP A 314 27.12 6.60 -11.08
N GLU A 315 27.47 5.37 -10.69
CA GLU A 315 28.73 5.09 -9.98
C GLU A 315 29.96 5.50 -10.80
N GLU A 316 29.90 5.37 -12.13
CA GLU A 316 30.99 5.79 -13.01
C GLU A 316 31.14 7.32 -13.00
N LEU A 317 30.03 8.07 -13.09
CA LEU A 317 30.04 9.53 -12.99
C LEU A 317 30.53 10.01 -11.62
N LEU A 318 30.14 9.35 -10.52
CA LEU A 318 30.64 9.66 -9.18
C LEU A 318 32.15 9.44 -9.07
N GLN A 319 32.67 8.31 -9.59
CA GLN A 319 34.11 8.03 -9.60
C GLN A 319 34.89 9.03 -10.45
N VAL A 320 34.32 9.47 -11.58
CA VAL A 320 34.94 10.49 -12.44
C VAL A 320 34.96 11.84 -11.74
N ALA A 321 33.86 12.22 -11.09
CA ALA A 321 33.75 13.46 -10.33
C ALA A 321 34.74 13.50 -9.14
N GLU A 322 35.07 12.36 -8.53
CA GLU A 322 36.09 12.29 -7.49
C GLU A 322 37.54 12.44 -8.02
N ARG A 323 37.76 12.24 -9.32
CA ARG A 323 39.11 12.22 -9.92
C ARG A 323 39.53 13.52 -10.62
N ALA A 324 38.59 14.28 -11.22
CA ALA A 324 38.73 15.71 -11.63
C ALA A 324 37.68 16.17 -12.68
N LEU A 325 37.30 17.45 -12.61
CA LEU A 325 36.34 18.19 -13.45
C LEU A 325 36.44 17.95 -14.97
N SER A 326 37.66 17.86 -15.52
CA SER A 326 37.86 17.72 -16.97
C SER A 326 37.36 16.39 -17.54
N LEU A 327 37.22 15.38 -16.68
CA LEU A 327 36.74 14.05 -17.04
C LEU A 327 35.22 13.98 -16.94
N THR A 328 34.60 14.72 -16.01
CA THR A 328 33.14 14.75 -15.81
C THR A 328 32.40 15.23 -17.06
N LEU A 329 32.84 16.35 -17.64
CA LEU A 329 32.23 16.88 -18.86
C LEU A 329 32.45 15.96 -20.07
N LYS A 330 33.60 15.29 -20.16
CA LYS A 330 33.88 14.33 -21.24
C LYS A 330 33.00 13.08 -21.14
N TYR A 331 32.84 12.52 -19.93
CA TYR A 331 31.98 11.38 -19.70
C TYR A 331 30.52 11.69 -20.07
N MET A 332 30.01 12.84 -19.61
CA MET A 332 28.63 13.25 -19.93
C MET A 332 28.42 13.49 -21.43
N SER A 333 29.40 14.07 -22.13
CA SER A 333 29.35 14.18 -23.59
C SER A 333 29.26 12.82 -24.27
N SER A 334 30.10 11.85 -23.87
CA SER A 334 30.07 10.51 -24.47
C SER A 334 28.76 9.75 -24.23
N LYS A 335 28.11 9.95 -23.07
CA LYS A 335 26.80 9.37 -22.77
C LYS A 335 25.68 10.00 -23.60
N LEU A 336 25.76 11.31 -23.85
CA LEU A 336 24.81 12.01 -24.71
C LEU A 336 24.94 11.58 -26.17
N ASP A 337 26.16 11.34 -26.65
CA ASP A 337 26.43 10.88 -28.02
C ASP A 337 26.03 9.41 -28.26
N ALA A 338 25.80 8.64 -27.19
CA ALA A 338 25.42 7.22 -27.26
C ALA A 338 23.89 6.97 -27.25
N CYS A 339 23.08 8.03 -27.10
CA CYS A 339 21.61 8.00 -27.15
C CYS A 339 21.09 8.45 -28.53
#